data_AF-A0A923NGS4-F1
#
_entry.id   AF-A0A923NGS4-F1
#
_cell.length_a   1.000
_cell.length_b   1.000
_cell.length_c   1.000
_cell.angle_alpha   90.00
_cell.angle_beta   90.00
_cell.angle_gamma   90.00
#
_symmetry.space_group_name_H-M   'P 1'
#
loop_
_entity.id
_entity.type
_entity.pdbx_description
1 polymer ?
#
loop_
_entity_poly.entity_id
_entity_poly.type
_entity_poly.pdbx_seq_one_letter_code
_entity_poly.pdbx_strand_id
1 'polypeptide(L)' 'MARQYYDDFSKLTLDKMSQSISDMTYQYKETRVPKKHYKEMLSKVTRKL' A
#
# COMPACT_ATOMS: atom_id res chain seq x y z
N MET A 1 -14.53 -13.01 -14.93
CA MET A 1 -14.17 -11.58 -14.92
C MET A 1 -12.89 -11.44 -14.12
N ALA A 2 -11.79 -11.02 -14.75
CA ALA A 2 -10.56 -10.75 -14.00
C ALA A 2 -10.88 -9.67 -12.97
N ARG A 3 -10.75 -10.01 -11.68
CA ARG A 3 -10.97 -9.05 -10.59
C ARG A 3 -10.02 -7.90 -10.83
N GLN A 4 -10.52 -6.68 -11.01
CA GLN A 4 -9.66 -5.52 -11.21
C GLN A 4 -9.06 -5.13 -9.85
N TYR A 5 -8.00 -5.82 -9.46
CA TYR A 5 -7.29 -5.64 -8.19
C TYR A 5 -6.88 -4.18 -7.94
N TYR A 6 -6.71 -3.39 -9.00
CA TYR A 6 -6.43 -1.96 -8.91
C TYR A 6 -7.57 -1.15 -8.28
N ASP A 7 -8.81 -1.42 -8.66
CA ASP A 7 -9.99 -0.72 -8.14
C ASP A 7 -10.26 -1.05 -6.68
N ASP A 8 -9.97 -2.28 -6.27
CA ASP A 8 -10.11 -2.70 -4.88
C ASP A 8 -9.05 -2.04 -4.00
N PHE A 9 -7.82 -1.86 -4.52
CA PHE A 9 -6.74 -1.20 -3.80
C PHE A 9 -6.97 0.31 -3.64
N SER A 10 -7.47 0.99 -4.67
CA SER A 10 -7.74 2.43 -4.62
C SER A 10 -8.87 2.81 -3.66
N LYS A 11 -9.76 1.87 -3.33
CA LYS A 11 -10.84 2.04 -2.34
C LYS A 11 -10.40 1.77 -0.90
N LEU A 12 -9.19 1.26 -0.68
CA LEU A 12 -8.68 1.02 0.66
C LEU A 12 -8.34 2.34 1.37
N THR A 13 -8.45 2.34 2.70
CA THR A 13 -7.91 3.45 3.50
C THR A 13 -6.38 3.45 3.41
N LEU A 14 -5.75 4.62 3.58
CA LEU A 14 -4.27 4.75 3.61
C LEU A 14 -3.61 3.74 4.57
N ASP A 15 -4.28 3.43 5.68
CA ASP A 15 -3.82 2.47 6.66
C ASP A 15 -3.83 1.02 6.13
N LYS A 16 -4.88 0.64 5.40
CA LYS A 16 -4.98 -0.69 4.76
C LYS A 16 -4.06 -0.80 3.54
N MET A 17 -3.93 0.26 2.74
CA MET A 17 -2.99 0.30 1.61
C MET A 17 -1.55 0.11 2.07
N SER A 18 -1.12 0.89 3.08
CA SER A 18 0.24 0.79 3.62
C SER A 18 0.56 -0.56 4.26
N GLN A 19 -0.42 -1.18 4.91
CA GLN A 19 -0.30 -2.55 5.43
C GLN A 19 -0.13 -3.56 4.31
N SER A 20 -0.99 -3.51 3.28
CA SER A 20 -0.93 -4.43 2.14
C SER A 20 0.41 -4.37 1.41
N ILE A 21 0.99 -3.18 1.22
CA ILE A 21 2.32 -3.03 0.61
C ILE A 21 3.40 -3.59 1.54
N SER A 22 3.33 -3.30 2.84
CA SER A 22 4.27 -3.83 3.84
C SER A 22 4.30 -5.36 3.81
N ASP A 23 3.12 -5.99 3.74
CA ASP A 23 2.98 -7.45 3.72
C ASP A 23 3.51 -8.07 2.43
N MET A 24 3.32 -7.39 1.28
CA MET A 24 3.93 -7.81 0.01
C MET A 24 5.46 -7.71 0.05
N THR A 25 6.01 -6.65 0.65
CA THR A 25 7.47 -6.44 0.67
C THR A 25 8.21 -7.36 1.63
N TYR A 26 7.53 -7.94 2.62
CA TYR A 26 8.11 -8.99 3.47
C TYR A 26 8.64 -10.19 2.66
N GLN A 27 8.06 -10.46 1.48
CA GLN A 27 8.46 -11.58 0.64
C GLN A 27 9.73 -11.32 -0.21
N TYR A 28 10.28 -10.09 -0.22
CA TYR A 28 11.50 -9.79 -0.96
C TYR A 28 12.70 -9.65 -0.01
N LYS A 29 13.60 -10.64 -0.06
CA LYS A 29 14.87 -10.66 0.71
C LYS A 29 14.70 -10.44 2.21
N GLU A 30 13.60 -10.91 2.80
CA GLU A 30 13.27 -10.73 4.22
C GLU A 30 13.26 -9.26 4.68
N THR A 31 13.25 -8.31 3.74
CA THR A 31 13.33 -6.89 4.04
C THR A 31 11.95 -6.39 4.39
N ARG A 32 11.67 -6.30 5.69
CA ARG A 32 10.41 -5.73 6.17
C ARG A 32 10.52 -4.21 6.21
N VAL A 33 10.00 -3.55 5.18
CA VAL A 33 9.82 -2.10 5.21
C VAL A 33 8.63 -1.77 6.12
N PRO A 34 8.79 -0.91 7.15
CA PRO A 34 7.70 -0.60 8.07
C PRO A 34 6.52 0.07 7.37
N LYS A 35 5.30 -0.31 7.76
CA LYS A 35 4.03 0.33 7.32
C LYS A 35 4.08 1.87 7.32
N LYS A 36 4.73 2.47 8.33
CA LYS A 36 4.88 3.93 8.46
C LYS A 36 5.50 4.56 7.20
N HIS A 37 6.51 3.93 6.62
CA HIS A 37 7.18 4.40 5.40
C HIS A 37 6.19 4.52 4.24
N TYR A 38 5.40 3.47 3.99
CA TYR A 38 4.40 3.48 2.92
C TYR A 38 3.25 4.45 3.19
N LYS A 39 2.82 4.59 4.44
CA LYS A 39 1.77 5.55 4.81
C LYS A 39 2.19 6.99 4.54
N GLU A 40 3.45 7.34 4.83
CA GLU A 40 4.01 8.66 4.51
C GLU A 40 4.07 8.88 3.00
N MET A 41 4.54 7.91 2.23
CA MET A 41 4.59 8.02 0.76
C MET A 41 3.20 8.18 0.14
N LEU A 42 2.25 7.32 0.50
CA LEU A 42 0.87 7.38 -0.02
C LEU A 42 0.19 8.70 0.36
N SER A 43 0.44 9.22 1.57
CA SER A 43 -0.14 10.49 2.02
C SER A 43 0.31 11.71 1.20
N LYS A 44 1.51 11.66 0.61
CA LYS A 44 2.04 12.71 -0.26
C LYS A 44 1.33 12.73 -1.62
N VAL A 45 0.91 11.56 -2.10
CA VAL A 45 0.22 11.40 -3.39
C VAL A 45 -1.25 11.79 -3.25
N THR A 46 -1.93 11.37 -2.18
CA THR A 46 -3.36 11.66 -1.98
C THR A 46 -3.68 13.11 -1.59
N ARG A 47 -2.70 13.93 -1.18
CA ARG A 47 -2.90 15.37 -0.93
C ARG A 47 -2.79 16.25 -2.18
N LYS A 48 -2.38 15.67 -3.32
CA LYS A 48 -2.20 16.38 -4.60
C LYS A 48 -3.36 16.16 -5.57
N LEU A 49 -4.44 15.52 -5.14
CA LEU A 49 -5.72 15.40 -5.83
C LEU A 49 -6.79 16.09 -5.00
#